data_AF-A0AAV6TUD8-F1
#
_entry.id   AF-A0AAV6TUD8-F1
#
_cell.length_a   1.000
_cell.length_b   1.000
_cell.length_c   1.000
_cell.angle_alpha   90.00
_cell.angle_beta   90.00
_cell.angle_gamma   90.00
#
_symmetry.space_group_name_H-M   'P 1'
#
loop_
_entity.id
_entity.type
_entity.pdbx_description
1 polymer ?
#
loop_
_entity_poly.entity_id
_entity_poly.type
_entity_poly.pdbx_seq_one_letter_code
_entity_poly.pdbx_strand_id
1 'polypeptide(L)'
;MARAHVLVHDPRVLANPIRDGIMLQSGKSYNIYVSQTVTERQPAPYRTNCTDYLKMWRENGGRGPLTGRSGAEKCKMERMLQSVGCVPRSISYPTPTPSATTQS
;
A
#
# COMPACT_ATOMS: atom_id res chain seq x y z
N MET A 1 3.20 -21.87 -17.11
CA MET A 1 2.19 -22.24 -16.09
C MET A 1 1.66 -20.95 -15.45
N ALA A 2 0.34 -20.78 -15.36
CA ALA A 2 -0.25 -19.57 -14.77
C ALA A 2 -0.08 -19.59 -13.23
N ARG A 3 0.28 -18.43 -12.65
CA ARG A 3 0.40 -18.24 -11.19
C ARG A 3 -0.75 -17.34 -10.75
N ALA A 4 -1.56 -17.81 -9.81
CA ALA A 4 -2.59 -17.02 -9.18
C ALA A 4 -2.15 -16.67 -7.75
N HIS A 5 -2.37 -15.43 -7.33
CA HIS A 5 -2.08 -14.96 -5.99
C HIS A 5 -3.35 -14.40 -5.36
N VAL A 6 -3.57 -14.71 -4.09
CA VAL A 6 -4.68 -14.16 -3.30
C VAL A 6 -4.15 -13.46 -2.06
N LEU A 7 -4.70 -12.28 -1.76
CA LEU A 7 -4.33 -11.49 -0.59
C LEU A 7 -5.60 -10.88 0.00
N VAL A 8 -5.83 -11.12 1.28
CA VAL A 8 -6.90 -10.47 2.05
C VAL A 8 -6.26 -9.31 2.81
N HIS A 9 -6.81 -8.11 2.66
CA HIS A 9 -6.28 -6.90 3.29
C HIS A 9 -7.41 -5.91 3.63
N ASP A 10 -7.10 -4.91 4.46
CA ASP A 10 -8.01 -3.80 4.74
C ASP A 10 -8.29 -2.99 3.46
N PRO A 11 -9.55 -2.62 3.16
CA PRO A 11 -9.93 -1.96 1.91
C PRO A 11 -9.27 -0.58 1.69
N ARG A 12 -8.76 0.05 2.75
CA ARG A 12 -8.11 1.37 2.70
C ARG A 12 -6.59 1.25 2.55
N VAL A 13 -6.02 0.07 2.75
CA VAL A 13 -4.57 -0.13 2.72
C VAL A 13 -4.11 -0.61 1.35
N LEU A 14 -3.03 -0.01 0.87
CA LEU A 14 -2.35 -0.46 -0.34
C LEU A 14 -1.80 -1.88 -0.17
N ALA A 15 -2.21 -2.78 -1.06
CA ALA A 15 -1.84 -4.20 -1.02
C ALA A 15 -1.15 -4.62 -2.31
N ASN A 16 -0.22 -5.58 -2.20
CA ASN A 16 0.47 -6.17 -3.35
C ASN A 16 0.37 -7.70 -3.26
N PRO A 17 -0.56 -8.34 -3.99
CA PRO A 17 -0.74 -9.80 -3.95
C PRO A 17 0.47 -10.58 -4.47
N ILE A 18 1.30 -10.00 -5.34
CA ILE A 18 2.49 -10.68 -5.86
C ILE A 18 3.59 -10.77 -4.79
N ARG A 19 3.69 -9.76 -3.93
CA ARG A 19 4.69 -9.70 -2.85
C ARG A 19 4.20 -10.33 -1.55
N ASP A 20 2.98 -9.98 -1.14
CA ASP A 20 2.45 -10.27 0.20
C ASP A 20 1.34 -11.35 0.17
N GLY A 21 0.93 -11.79 -1.02
CA GLY A 21 -0.18 -12.74 -1.20
C GLY A 21 0.26 -14.21 -1.21
N ILE A 22 -0.72 -15.08 -0.98
CA ILE A 22 -0.56 -16.53 -1.00
C ILE A 22 -0.66 -17.02 -2.45
N MET A 23 0.33 -17.79 -2.89
CA MET A 23 0.33 -18.39 -4.23
C MET A 23 -0.57 -19.63 -4.26
N LEU A 24 -1.54 -19.64 -5.18
CA LEU A 24 -2.42 -20.78 -5.43
C LEU A 24 -1.85 -21.63 -6.55
N GLN A 25 -1.90 -22.95 -6.37
CA GLN A 25 -1.49 -23.92 -7.39
C GLN A 25 -2.67 -24.24 -8.31
N SER A 26 -2.38 -24.37 -9.60
CA SER A 26 -3.38 -24.73 -10.60
C SER A 26 -3.92 -26.14 -10.35
N GLY A 27 -5.20 -26.37 -10.68
CA GLY A 27 -5.85 -27.68 -10.55
C GLY A 27 -6.26 -28.07 -9.13
N LYS A 28 -6.27 -27.12 -8.20
CA LYS A 28 -6.69 -27.33 -6.81
C LYS A 28 -7.82 -26.38 -6.42
N SER A 29 -8.69 -26.86 -5.52
CA SER A 29 -9.71 -26.05 -4.86
C SER A 29 -9.24 -25.67 -3.45
N TYR A 30 -9.52 -24.43 -3.04
CA TYR A 30 -9.05 -23.88 -1.78
C TYR A 30 -10.21 -23.31 -0.97
N ASN A 31 -10.27 -23.66 0.32
CA ASN A 31 -11.15 -23.00 1.30
C ASN A 31 -10.30 -22.00 2.09
N ILE A 32 -10.64 -20.70 2.01
CA ILE A 32 -9.93 -19.63 2.70
C ILE A 32 -10.75 -19.20 3.91
N TYR A 33 -10.24 -19.48 5.11
CA TYR A 33 -10.84 -19.05 6.37
C TYR A 33 -10.15 -17.77 6.84
N VAL A 34 -10.94 -16.76 7.21
CA VAL A 34 -10.44 -15.44 7.60
C VAL A 34 -10.89 -15.15 9.03
N SER A 35 -9.97 -14.69 9.87
CA SER A 35 -10.25 -14.16 11.20
C SER A 35 -9.63 -12.77 11.32
N GLN A 36 -10.39 -11.81 11.85
CA GLN A 36 -9.95 -10.43 12.01
C GLN A 36 -9.49 -10.18 13.44
N THR A 37 -8.33 -9.57 13.59
CA THR A 37 -7.82 -9.07 14.88
C THR A 37 -7.45 -7.60 14.73
N VAL A 38 -7.94 -6.76 15.63
CA VAL A 38 -7.70 -5.31 15.63
C VAL A 38 -6.79 -4.97 16.81
N THR A 39 -5.76 -4.17 16.57
CA THR A 39 -4.88 -3.65 17.62
C THR A 39 -5.00 -2.14 17.65
N GLU A 40 -5.58 -1.63 18.74
CA GLU A 40 -5.72 -0.19 18.97
C GLU A 40 -4.62 0.29 19.91
N ARG A 41 -3.96 1.39 19.56
CA ARG A 41 -2.89 2.00 20.35
C ARG A 41 -3.38 3.33 20.92
N GLN A 42 -3.06 3.58 22.19
CA GLN A 42 -3.46 4.80 22.86
C GLN A 42 -2.72 6.04 22.29
N PRO A 43 -3.39 7.20 22.24
CA PRO A 43 -2.76 8.47 21.87
C PRO A 43 -1.76 8.94 22.95
N ALA A 44 -1.14 10.11 22.78
CA ALA A 44 -0.33 10.72 23.83
C ALA A 44 -1.11 10.79 25.17
N PRO A 45 -0.47 10.55 26.34
CA PRO A 45 0.97 10.57 26.63
C PRO A 45 1.68 9.22 26.49
N TYR A 46 1.00 8.17 26.03
CA TYR A 46 1.61 6.86 25.87
C TYR A 46 2.66 6.89 24.77
N ARG A 47 3.84 6.31 25.03
CA ARG A 47 4.94 6.22 24.05
C ARG A 47 4.62 5.16 22.99
N THR A 48 3.69 5.47 22.10
CA THR A 48 3.33 4.57 20.99
C THR A 48 4.14 4.83 19.73
N ASN A 49 4.77 6.02 19.61
CA ASN A 49 5.54 6.47 18.44
C ASN A 49 4.83 6.17 17.11
N CYS A 50 3.50 6.21 17.13
CA CYS A 50 2.65 5.94 15.98
C CYS A 50 2.18 7.24 15.35
N THR A 51 2.20 7.26 14.02
CA THR A 51 1.55 8.30 13.23
C THR A 51 0.10 7.92 12.98
N ASP A 52 -0.83 8.83 13.24
CA ASP A 52 -2.23 8.65 12.85
C ASP A 52 -2.39 8.97 11.35
N TYR A 53 -2.06 7.98 10.52
CA TYR A 53 -2.15 8.08 9.07
C TYR A 53 -3.58 8.36 8.59
N LEU A 54 -4.60 7.85 9.29
CA LEU A 54 -5.99 8.04 8.89
C LEU A 54 -6.44 9.48 9.15
N LYS A 55 -6.02 10.09 10.27
CA LYS A 55 -6.22 11.51 10.51
C LYS A 55 -5.51 12.36 9.45
N MET A 56 -4.22 12.11 9.19
CA MET A 56 -3.47 12.84 8.17
C MET A 56 -4.08 12.72 6.77
N TRP A 57 -4.54 11.53 6.40
CA TRP A 57 -5.18 11.30 5.10
C TRP A 57 -6.49 12.09 4.96
N ARG A 58 -7.30 12.15 6.03
CA ARG A 58 -8.53 12.95 6.07
C ARG A 58 -8.22 14.45 5.95
N GLU A 59 -7.24 14.94 6.70
CA GLU A 59 -6.80 16.34 6.67
C GLU A 59 -6.23 16.75 5.30
N ASN A 60 -5.60 15.81 4.59
CA ASN A 60 -5.04 16.02 3.25
C ASN A 60 -6.05 15.78 2.11
N GLY A 61 -7.35 15.88 2.37
CA GLY A 61 -8.39 15.75 1.33
C GLY A 61 -8.44 14.36 0.70
N GLY A 62 -8.17 13.31 1.48
CA GLY A 62 -8.22 11.93 1.02
C GLY A 62 -6.98 11.50 0.22
N ARG A 63 -5.82 12.13 0.43
CA ARG A 63 -4.57 11.83 -0.26
C ARG A 63 -3.46 11.43 0.70
N GLY A 64 -2.54 10.60 0.23
CA GLY A 64 -1.34 10.19 0.95
C GLY A 64 -1.40 8.77 1.50
N PRO A 65 -0.32 8.34 2.19
CA PRO A 65 -0.20 6.98 2.71
C PRO A 65 -1.09 6.76 3.94
N LEU A 66 -1.68 5.58 4.04
CA LEU A 66 -2.54 5.15 5.15
C LEU A 66 -1.84 4.22 6.15
N THR A 67 -0.58 3.88 5.87
CA THR A 67 0.26 3.02 6.71
C THR A 67 1.73 3.42 6.58
N GLY A 68 2.56 3.06 7.56
CA GLY A 68 4.01 3.28 7.46
C GLY A 68 4.64 2.58 6.26
N ARG A 69 4.14 1.39 5.87
CA ARG A 69 4.60 0.68 4.67
C ARG A 69 4.30 1.47 3.40
N SER A 70 3.07 1.96 3.25
CA SER A 70 2.71 2.79 2.10
C SER A 70 3.48 4.13 2.09
N GLY A 71 3.81 4.69 3.25
CA GLY A 71 4.69 5.86 3.37
C GLY A 71 6.11 5.59 2.89
N ALA A 72 6.69 4.45 3.24
CA ALA A 72 8.01 4.05 2.75
C ALA A 72 8.01 3.80 1.24
N GLU A 73 6.98 3.15 0.70
CA GLU A 73 6.86 2.92 -0.75
C GLU A 73 6.66 4.23 -1.53
N LYS A 74 5.88 5.17 -1.00
CA LYS A 74 5.76 6.53 -1.55
C LYS A 74 7.12 7.22 -1.61
N CYS A 75 7.88 7.19 -0.51
CA CYS A 75 9.21 7.79 -0.45
C CYS A 75 10.15 7.19 -1.50
N LYS A 76 10.18 5.85 -1.64
CA LYS A 76 10.96 5.19 -2.70
C LYS A 76 10.54 5.65 -4.09
N MET A 77 9.23 5.75 -4.35
CA MET A 77 8.70 6.22 -5.63
C MET A 77 9.17 7.64 -5.93
N GLU A 78 9.02 8.57 -4.97
CA GLU A 78 9.39 9.97 -5.14
C GLU A 78 10.89 10.13 -5.40
N ARG A 79 11.72 9.38 -4.65
CA ARG A 79 13.17 9.38 -4.84
C ARG A 79 13.57 8.88 -6.23
N MET A 80 12.95 7.80 -6.71
CA MET A 80 13.25 7.24 -8.04
C MET A 80 12.81 8.17 -9.18
N LEU A 81 11.65 8.83 -9.05
CA LEU A 81 11.24 9.86 -9.99
C LEU A 81 12.22 11.04 -10.00
N GLN A 82 12.70 11.47 -8.84
CA GLN A 82 13.64 12.59 -8.74
C GLN A 82 15.04 12.26 -9.30
N SER A 83 15.54 11.04 -9.08
CA SER A 83 16.91 10.67 -9.46
C SER A 83 17.04 10.06 -10.86
N VAL A 84 16.07 9.26 -11.28
CA VAL A 84 16.11 8.51 -12.56
C VAL A 84 15.01 8.96 -13.53
N GLY A 85 13.93 9.57 -13.04
CA GLY A 85 12.78 9.97 -13.86
C GLY A 85 11.80 8.84 -14.16
N CYS A 86 11.99 7.65 -13.58
CA CYS A 86 11.10 6.50 -13.75
C CYS A 86 10.92 5.73 -12.44
N VAL A 87 9.84 4.94 -12.35
CA VAL A 87 9.53 4.14 -11.17
C VAL A 87 9.56 2.67 -11.56
N PRO A 88 10.41 1.84 -10.94
CA PRO A 88 10.44 0.41 -11.21
C PRO A 88 9.13 -0.26 -10.77
N ARG A 89 8.71 -1.28 -11.52
CA ARG A 89 7.50 -2.09 -11.22
C ARG A 89 7.54 -2.80 -9.86
N SER A 90 8.71 -2.85 -9.21
CA SER A 90 8.88 -3.42 -7.88
C SER A 90 8.36 -2.53 -6.75
N ILE A 91 8.13 -1.24 -7.01
CA ILE A 91 7.53 -0.31 -6.04
C ILE A 91 6.02 -0.44 -6.09
N SER A 92 5.41 -0.72 -4.94
CA SER A 92 3.96 -0.97 -4.87
C SER A 92 3.13 0.31 -4.90
N TYR A 93 3.74 1.48 -4.68
CA TYR A 93 3.00 2.74 -4.61
C TYR A 93 2.54 3.20 -6.00
N PRO A 94 1.27 3.60 -6.16
CA PRO A 94 0.78 4.12 -7.44
C PRO A 94 1.59 5.34 -7.87
N THR A 95 2.07 5.34 -9.11
CA THR A 95 2.67 6.54 -9.68
C THR A 95 1.58 7.58 -9.91
N PRO A 96 1.87 8.88 -9.71
CA PRO A 96 0.97 9.93 -10.18
C PRO A 96 0.73 9.69 -11.66
N THR A 97 -0.54 9.64 -12.07
CA THR A 97 -0.85 9.72 -13.50
C THR A 97 -0.27 11.03 -14.00
N PRO A 98 0.31 11.09 -15.21
CA PRO A 98 0.54 12.37 -15.83
C PRO A 98 -0.83 13.04 -15.93
N SER A 99 -1.09 14.01 -15.06
CA SER A 99 -2.10 15.02 -15.33
C SER A 99 -1.77 15.53 -16.72
N ALA A 100 -2.73 15.39 -17.64
CA ALA A 100 -2.65 15.82 -19.03
C ALA A 100 -1.52 16.83 -19.23
N THR A 101 -0.43 16.39 -19.87
CA THR A 101 0.61 17.28 -20.33
C THR A 101 -0.10 18.44 -21.01
N THR A 102 -0.06 19.62 -20.41
CA THR A 102 -0.21 20.87 -21.15
C THR A 102 0.93 20.82 -22.17
N GLN A 103 0.63 20.32 -23.36
CA GLN A 103 1.36 20.68 -24.55
C GLN A 103 1.02 22.15 -24.77
N SER A 104 1.91 23.02 -24.31
CA SER A 104 2.02 24.41 -24.75
C SER A 104 3.20 24.50 -25.70
#